data_AF-A0A9R1W820-F1
#
_entry.id   AF-A0A9R1W820-F1
#
_cell.length_a   1.000
_cell.length_b   1.000
_cell.length_c   1.000
_cell.angle_alpha   90.00
_cell.angle_beta   90.00
_cell.angle_gamma   90.00
#
_symmetry.space_group_name_H-M   'P 1'
#
loop_
_entity.id
_entity.type
_entity.pdbx_description
1 polymer ?
#
loop_
_entity_poly.entity_id
_entity_poly.type
_entity_poly.pdbx_seq_one_letter_code
_entity_poly.pdbx_strand_id
1 'polypeptide(L)'
;MMFKCFHYLLCAHQSNSFTSQLPSSRFQKSYTRLVDMTYIYISTMKNLQFLAVATIIFLLHNLDETTADNDISNDDKELLLKFSSSFPQPHKLTWSSTIRNCKDWVGIKCNEKGNVTDINLPTKGLYGPIPNNTIGKLRSLKVLSLRYNFLNGSLPYDIISNPSLQNLYLQHNNFSGTVPTNVSPSIMALDLSNNSFTGNIPETLKDLTRLTTLKLQFNYFLGPVPDFIHCTKLHALNLSHNKLNGPIPFSLQKFQDSSFSGNEHLCGPPLNRCPTSRKLTNSAILAIAIGSFLLIAILLCCFLKKNDRVEIPLIVEGNKETQGLVSAVDNHVSQLVIVVSSLHYKCNIPKDRLDDFIISSSHFSRPFTTTTVSIKRLRKSNQSKRVSPKSNGISPISNGSAN
;
A
#
# COMPACT_ATOMS: atom_id res chain seq x y z
N MET A 1 53.26 57.42 -5.08
CA MET A 1 54.18 58.59 -5.18
C MET A 1 54.49 58.98 -6.62
N MET A 2 54.74 58.03 -7.55
CA MET A 2 55.05 58.34 -8.97
C MET A 2 53.96 59.11 -9.73
N PHE A 3 52.67 58.83 -9.50
CA PHE A 3 51.58 59.55 -10.18
C PHE A 3 51.45 61.05 -9.77
N LYS A 4 51.86 61.41 -8.55
CA LYS A 4 51.83 62.82 -8.08
C LYS A 4 53.00 63.64 -8.65
N CYS A 5 54.17 63.04 -8.85
CA CYS A 5 55.27 63.69 -9.59
C CYS A 5 54.93 63.92 -11.07
N PHE A 6 54.16 63.00 -11.68
CA PHE A 6 53.81 63.08 -13.08
C PHE A 6 52.77 64.17 -13.39
N HIS A 7 51.80 64.38 -12.49
CA HIS A 7 50.83 65.46 -12.62
C HIS A 7 51.47 66.85 -12.45
N TYR A 8 52.49 66.97 -11.59
CA TYR A 8 53.24 68.21 -11.40
C TYR A 8 54.06 68.61 -12.65
N LEU A 9 54.62 67.62 -13.36
CA LEU A 9 55.35 67.83 -14.63
C LEU A 9 54.42 68.22 -15.79
N LEU A 10 53.20 67.66 -15.85
CA LEU A 10 52.19 68.04 -16.84
C LEU A 10 51.60 69.43 -16.60
N CYS A 11 51.35 69.81 -15.34
CA CYS A 11 50.89 71.17 -15.00
C CYS A 11 51.98 72.24 -15.25
N ALA A 12 53.25 71.93 -14.98
CA ALA A 12 54.36 72.84 -15.27
C ALA A 12 54.57 73.10 -16.78
N HIS A 13 54.10 72.20 -17.65
CA HIS A 13 54.17 72.34 -19.10
C HIS A 13 53.00 73.17 -19.69
N GLN A 14 51.85 73.26 -19.01
CA GLN A 14 50.73 74.09 -19.46
C GLN A 14 50.82 75.56 -19.02
N SER A 15 51.56 75.85 -17.94
CA SER A 15 51.96 77.21 -17.59
C SER A 15 53.20 77.60 -18.40
N ASN A 16 53.00 78.41 -19.44
CA ASN A 16 54.01 78.83 -20.42
C ASN A 16 55.08 79.80 -19.84
N SER A 17 55.72 79.47 -18.71
CA SER A 17 56.61 80.38 -17.96
C SER A 17 58.07 79.93 -17.79
N PHE A 18 58.51 78.89 -18.50
CA PHE A 18 59.92 78.46 -18.49
C PHE A 18 60.48 78.24 -19.92
N THR A 19 60.34 79.25 -20.78
CA THR A 19 60.99 79.24 -22.11
C THR A 19 61.63 80.59 -22.47
N SER A 20 62.04 81.39 -21.48
CA SER A 20 62.71 82.67 -21.77
C SER A 20 64.23 82.69 -21.58
N GLN A 21 64.88 81.61 -21.12
CA GLN A 21 66.36 81.57 -21.06
C GLN A 21 66.92 80.14 -21.18
N LEU A 22 67.18 79.68 -22.41
CA LEU A 22 68.14 78.60 -22.69
C LEU A 22 68.73 78.81 -24.09
N PRO A 23 70.07 78.87 -24.26
CA PRO A 23 70.70 79.07 -25.55
C PRO A 23 70.97 77.73 -26.28
N SER A 24 70.91 77.81 -27.62
CA SER A 24 71.28 76.80 -28.64
C SER A 24 70.16 75.91 -29.20
N SER A 25 69.98 76.02 -30.52
CA SER A 25 68.99 75.35 -31.38
C SER A 25 69.17 73.82 -31.51
N ARG A 26 70.20 73.24 -30.91
CA ARG A 26 70.46 71.79 -30.92
C ARG A 26 69.80 71.03 -29.77
N PHE A 27 69.71 71.61 -28.57
CA PHE A 27 69.11 70.94 -27.42
C PHE A 27 67.58 70.83 -27.52
N GLN A 28 66.94 71.85 -28.10
CA GLN A 28 65.49 71.87 -28.25
C GLN A 28 64.99 70.81 -29.25
N LYS A 29 65.68 70.63 -30.39
CA LYS A 29 65.36 69.57 -31.37
C LYS A 29 65.55 68.15 -30.81
N SER A 30 66.55 67.93 -29.97
CA SER A 30 66.77 66.63 -29.32
C SER A 30 65.73 66.34 -28.23
N TYR A 31 65.29 67.36 -27.49
CA TYR A 31 64.24 67.24 -26.47
C TYR A 31 62.87 66.94 -27.10
N THR A 32 62.47 67.65 -28.17
CA THR A 32 61.20 67.38 -28.87
C THR A 32 61.17 65.97 -29.45
N ARG A 33 62.27 65.49 -30.05
CA ARG A 33 62.38 64.12 -30.56
C ARG A 33 62.26 63.05 -29.46
N LEU A 34 62.78 63.31 -28.26
CA LEU A 34 62.67 62.39 -27.13
C LEU A 34 61.24 62.31 -26.59
N VAL A 35 60.53 63.45 -26.57
CA VAL A 35 59.11 63.52 -26.18
C VAL A 35 58.21 62.84 -27.22
N ASP A 36 58.48 63.04 -28.52
CA ASP A 36 57.73 62.36 -29.58
C ASP A 36 57.98 60.85 -29.57
N MET A 37 59.22 60.41 -29.35
CA MET A 37 59.56 58.98 -29.23
C MET A 37 58.94 58.34 -27.99
N THR A 38 58.88 59.06 -26.85
CA THR A 38 58.19 58.55 -25.66
C THR A 38 56.67 58.56 -25.83
N TYR A 39 56.09 59.54 -26.53
CA TYR A 39 54.67 59.56 -26.85
C TYR A 39 54.28 58.42 -27.81
N ILE A 40 55.08 58.17 -28.85
CA ILE A 40 54.91 57.04 -29.77
C ILE A 40 55.11 55.72 -29.03
N TYR A 41 56.10 55.61 -28.14
CA TYR A 41 56.34 54.42 -27.31
C TYR A 41 55.19 54.16 -26.33
N ILE A 42 54.64 55.19 -25.68
CA ILE A 42 53.49 55.08 -24.76
C ILE A 42 52.21 54.74 -25.54
N SER A 43 52.01 55.32 -26.72
CA SER A 43 50.87 55.05 -27.62
C SER A 43 50.90 53.63 -28.16
N THR A 44 52.08 53.16 -28.61
CA THR A 44 52.29 51.78 -29.06
C THR A 44 52.16 50.77 -27.92
N MET A 45 52.65 51.07 -26.71
CA MET A 45 52.47 50.22 -25.52
C MET A 45 51.00 50.12 -25.08
N LYS A 46 50.21 51.20 -25.18
CA LYS A 46 48.75 51.16 -24.93
C LYS A 46 48.03 50.30 -25.96
N ASN A 47 48.40 50.40 -27.24
CA ASN A 47 47.83 49.57 -28.31
C ASN A 47 48.25 48.09 -28.17
N LEU A 48 49.47 47.81 -27.71
CA LEU A 48 49.94 46.45 -27.44
C LEU A 48 49.18 45.80 -26.26
N GLN A 49 48.90 46.57 -25.21
CA GLN A 49 48.05 46.13 -24.11
C GLN A 49 46.60 45.89 -24.57
N PHE A 50 46.07 46.74 -25.45
CA PHE A 50 44.73 46.56 -26.00
C PHE A 50 44.65 45.32 -26.91
N LEU A 51 45.69 45.08 -27.72
CA LEU A 51 45.78 43.89 -28.56
C LEU A 51 45.95 42.62 -27.71
N ALA A 52 46.75 42.68 -26.64
CA ALA A 52 46.90 41.57 -25.69
C ALA A 52 45.61 41.28 -24.92
N VAL A 53 44.87 42.31 -24.51
CA VAL A 53 43.56 42.15 -23.87
C VAL A 53 42.53 41.63 -24.87
N ALA A 54 42.55 42.11 -26.12
CA ALA A 54 41.67 41.62 -27.17
C ALA A 54 41.99 40.17 -27.57
N THR A 55 43.27 39.76 -27.60
CA THR A 55 43.65 38.36 -27.81
C THR A 55 43.37 37.49 -26.60
N ILE A 56 43.51 37.99 -25.37
CA ILE A 56 43.08 37.28 -24.17
C ILE A 56 41.55 37.13 -24.16
N ILE A 57 40.78 38.17 -24.50
CA ILE A 57 39.32 38.10 -24.61
C ILE A 57 38.91 37.17 -25.75
N PHE A 58 39.62 37.19 -26.88
CA PHE A 58 39.40 36.27 -28.00
C PHE A 58 39.78 34.83 -27.60
N LEU A 59 40.88 34.61 -26.89
CA LEU A 59 41.28 33.30 -26.37
C LEU A 59 40.33 32.82 -25.26
N LEU A 60 39.79 33.71 -24.42
CA LEU A 60 38.78 33.41 -23.40
C LEU A 60 37.42 33.12 -24.04
N HIS A 61 37.05 33.83 -25.12
CA HIS A 61 35.85 33.53 -25.90
C HIS A 61 35.99 32.22 -26.68
N ASN A 62 37.18 31.89 -27.20
CA ASN A 62 37.46 30.62 -27.85
C ASN A 62 37.72 29.46 -26.86
N LEU A 63 37.94 29.75 -25.57
CA LEU A 63 37.95 28.76 -24.48
C LEU A 63 36.52 28.36 -24.06
N ASP A 64 35.50 29.04 -24.59
CA ASP A 64 34.09 28.77 -24.33
C ASP A 64 33.32 28.31 -25.58
N GLU A 65 34.04 27.71 -26.55
CA GLU A 65 33.44 26.70 -27.43
C GLU A 65 33.78 25.32 -26.88
N THR A 66 33.33 25.06 -25.64
CA THR A 66 32.91 23.69 -25.37
C THR A 66 31.69 23.48 -26.26
N THR A 67 31.86 22.74 -27.35
CA THR A 67 30.78 21.85 -27.74
C THR A 67 30.35 21.19 -26.45
N ALA A 68 29.10 21.40 -26.01
CA ALA A 68 28.56 20.76 -24.82
C ALA A 68 28.58 19.25 -25.06
N ASP A 69 29.76 18.65 -24.88
CA ASP A 69 29.95 17.23 -24.89
C ASP A 69 29.14 16.80 -23.67
N ASN A 70 28.10 15.99 -23.91
CA ASN A 70 27.14 15.60 -22.88
C ASN A 70 27.81 14.52 -22.00
N ASP A 71 28.94 14.91 -21.42
CA ASP A 71 29.77 14.10 -20.56
C ASP A 71 28.93 13.68 -19.37
N ILE A 72 28.95 12.38 -19.08
CA ILE A 72 28.21 11.87 -17.95
C ILE A 72 28.73 12.53 -16.66
N SER A 73 27.81 12.95 -15.79
CA SER A 73 28.17 13.44 -14.46
C SER A 73 29.03 12.40 -13.73
N ASN A 74 30.14 12.82 -13.12
CA ASN A 74 31.06 11.91 -12.43
C ASN A 74 30.36 11.09 -11.33
N ASP A 75 29.41 11.70 -10.62
CA ASP A 75 28.64 11.04 -9.57
C ASP A 75 27.74 9.92 -10.16
N ASP A 76 27.02 10.22 -11.24
CA ASP A 76 26.15 9.26 -11.91
C ASP A 76 26.97 8.12 -12.53
N LYS A 77 28.13 8.46 -13.10
CA LYS A 77 29.09 7.49 -13.68
C LYS A 77 29.54 6.47 -12.64
N GLU A 78 29.89 6.90 -11.43
CA GLU A 78 30.31 6.00 -10.35
C GLU A 78 29.17 5.03 -9.96
N LEU A 79 27.94 5.53 -9.84
CA LEU A 79 26.76 4.72 -9.52
C LEU A 79 26.48 3.66 -10.60
N LEU A 80 26.58 4.04 -11.87
CA LEU A 80 26.39 3.10 -12.98
C LEU A 80 27.52 2.05 -13.05
N LEU A 81 28.78 2.44 -12.79
CA LEU A 81 29.89 1.49 -12.75
C LEU A 81 29.71 0.47 -11.61
N LYS A 82 29.33 0.94 -10.41
CA LYS A 82 28.98 0.08 -9.28
C LYS A 82 27.88 -0.92 -9.65
N PHE A 83 26.80 -0.45 -10.28
CA PHE A 83 25.74 -1.32 -10.79
C PHE A 83 26.27 -2.36 -11.78
N SER A 84 27.02 -1.94 -12.81
CA SER A 84 27.54 -2.85 -13.84
C SER A 84 28.50 -3.90 -13.29
N SER A 85 29.31 -3.55 -12.28
CA SER A 85 30.28 -4.46 -11.66
C SER A 85 29.65 -5.54 -10.78
N SER A 86 28.38 -5.38 -10.39
CA SER A 86 27.67 -6.36 -9.56
C SER A 86 27.25 -7.62 -10.33
N PHE A 87 27.24 -7.56 -11.68
CA PHE A 87 26.82 -8.66 -12.53
C PHE A 87 28.01 -9.53 -12.97
N PRO A 88 27.89 -10.88 -12.92
CA PRO A 88 28.97 -11.77 -13.37
C PRO A 88 29.14 -11.78 -14.89
N GLN A 89 30.32 -12.20 -15.38
CA GLN A 89 30.57 -12.44 -16.80
C GLN A 89 29.77 -13.65 -17.33
N PRO A 90 29.35 -13.68 -18.61
CA PRO A 90 29.60 -12.70 -19.68
C PRO A 90 28.63 -11.51 -19.70
N HIS A 91 27.76 -11.38 -18.70
CA HIS A 91 26.68 -10.40 -18.67
C HIS A 91 27.11 -9.03 -18.12
N LYS A 92 28.41 -8.78 -18.04
CA LYS A 92 28.96 -7.49 -17.66
C LYS A 92 28.67 -6.49 -18.78
N LEU A 93 28.02 -5.39 -18.43
CA LEU A 93 27.77 -4.29 -19.37
C LEU A 93 29.12 -3.72 -19.85
N THR A 94 29.19 -3.32 -21.13
CA THR A 94 30.40 -2.75 -21.77
C THR A 94 30.70 -1.31 -21.30
N TRP A 95 30.08 -0.87 -20.21
CA TRP A 95 30.27 0.45 -19.64
C TRP A 95 31.69 0.59 -19.12
N SER A 96 32.38 1.65 -19.55
CA SER A 96 33.80 1.88 -19.28
C SER A 96 34.02 3.25 -18.68
N SER A 97 34.98 3.34 -17.75
CA SER A 97 35.45 4.61 -17.19
C SER A 97 36.09 5.52 -18.23
N THR A 98 36.55 4.99 -19.36
CA THR A 98 37.20 5.76 -20.43
C THR A 98 36.23 6.51 -21.33
N ILE A 99 34.96 6.09 -21.37
CA ILE A 99 33.94 6.74 -22.19
C ILE A 99 33.41 7.97 -21.42
N ARG A 100 33.38 9.12 -22.10
CA ARG A 100 33.00 10.40 -21.52
C ARG A 100 31.55 10.76 -21.82
N ASN A 101 31.16 10.68 -23.10
CA ASN A 101 29.81 10.99 -23.52
C ASN A 101 28.84 9.88 -23.13
N CYS A 102 27.76 10.25 -22.43
CA CYS A 102 26.85 9.26 -21.90
C CYS A 102 26.01 8.54 -22.97
N LYS A 103 25.90 9.13 -24.17
CA LYS A 103 25.18 8.54 -25.31
C LYS A 103 25.87 7.29 -25.87
N ASP A 104 27.17 7.14 -25.61
CA ASP A 104 27.95 5.99 -26.05
C ASP A 104 27.75 4.77 -25.13
N TRP A 105 27.16 4.96 -23.94
CA TRP A 105 26.84 3.86 -23.05
C TRP A 105 25.55 3.20 -23.51
N VAL A 106 25.64 1.90 -23.80
CA VAL A 106 24.48 1.10 -24.21
C VAL A 106 23.36 1.26 -23.18
N GLY A 107 22.21 1.75 -23.66
CA GLY A 107 21.01 1.89 -22.86
C GLY A 107 20.95 3.12 -21.96
N ILE A 108 21.92 4.04 -22.01
CA ILE A 108 21.92 5.26 -21.20
C ILE A 108 21.49 6.47 -22.03
N LYS A 109 20.68 7.35 -21.43
CA LYS A 109 20.48 8.72 -21.90
C LYS A 109 20.66 9.70 -20.75
N CYS A 110 21.11 10.90 -21.09
CA CYS A 110 21.27 12.00 -20.15
C CYS A 110 20.62 13.26 -20.66
N ASN A 111 20.38 14.19 -19.74
CA ASN A 111 20.02 15.55 -20.08
C ASN A 111 21.24 16.36 -20.55
N GLU A 112 21.00 17.61 -20.93
CA GLU A 112 22.02 18.58 -21.39
C GLU A 112 23.13 18.86 -20.36
N LYS A 113 22.89 18.52 -19.08
CA LYS A 113 23.87 18.68 -17.98
C LYS A 113 24.67 17.41 -17.71
N GLY A 114 24.47 16.34 -18.49
CA GLY A 114 25.16 15.07 -18.28
C GLY A 114 24.57 14.16 -17.20
N ASN A 115 23.43 14.53 -16.58
CA ASN A 115 22.78 13.67 -15.58
C ASN A 115 21.93 12.60 -16.26
N VAL A 116 22.02 11.36 -15.79
CA VAL A 116 21.33 10.20 -16.35
C VAL A 116 19.82 10.35 -16.15
N THR A 117 19.07 10.26 -17.24
CA THR A 117 17.60 10.36 -17.25
C THR A 117 16.94 9.03 -17.61
N ASP A 118 17.60 8.19 -18.40
CA ASP A 118 17.02 6.94 -18.88
C ASP A 118 18.05 5.81 -18.80
N ILE A 119 17.64 4.68 -18.25
CA ILE A 119 18.36 3.40 -18.32
C ILE A 119 17.43 2.40 -18.98
N ASN A 120 17.83 1.89 -20.15
CA ASN A 120 17.06 0.94 -20.95
C ASN A 120 17.94 -0.25 -21.36
N LEU A 121 17.85 -1.33 -20.58
CA LEU A 121 18.64 -2.55 -20.75
C LEU A 121 17.75 -3.80 -20.89
N PRO A 122 16.81 -3.83 -21.87
CA PRO A 122 15.98 -5.00 -22.07
C PRO A 122 16.80 -6.14 -22.69
N THR A 123 16.51 -7.39 -22.30
CA THR A 123 17.05 -8.58 -22.97
C THR A 123 18.59 -8.60 -23.02
N LYS A 124 19.23 -8.24 -21.91
CA LYS A 124 20.69 -8.29 -21.74
C LYS A 124 21.17 -9.55 -21.04
N GLY A 125 20.25 -10.43 -20.63
CA GLY A 125 20.56 -11.64 -19.88
C GLY A 125 21.10 -11.34 -18.49
N LEU A 126 20.83 -10.14 -17.93
CA LEU A 126 21.28 -9.79 -16.58
C LEU A 126 20.62 -10.73 -15.57
N TYR A 127 21.39 -11.24 -14.61
CA TYR A 127 20.89 -12.16 -13.59
C TYR A 127 21.48 -11.83 -12.22
N GLY A 128 20.80 -12.28 -11.16
CA GLY A 128 21.17 -11.91 -9.80
C GLY A 128 20.41 -10.67 -9.30
N PRO A 129 20.65 -10.27 -8.04
CA PRO A 129 19.94 -9.16 -7.43
C PRO A 129 20.44 -7.81 -7.93
N ILE A 130 19.54 -6.83 -7.99
CA ILE A 130 19.96 -5.44 -8.21
C ILE A 130 20.64 -4.93 -6.93
N PRO A 131 21.88 -4.40 -7.00
CA PRO A 131 22.55 -3.85 -5.82
C PRO A 131 21.86 -2.56 -5.32
N ASN A 132 21.57 -2.53 -4.01
CA ASN A 132 21.04 -1.34 -3.34
C ASN A 132 22.00 -0.15 -3.45
N ASN A 133 21.45 1.07 -3.40
CA ASN A 133 22.21 2.33 -3.39
C ASN A 133 23.10 2.54 -4.62
N THR A 134 22.69 2.02 -5.77
CA THR A 134 23.36 2.23 -7.06
C THR A 134 22.49 3.12 -7.96
N ILE A 135 21.84 2.54 -8.97
CA ILE A 135 20.98 3.26 -9.93
C ILE A 135 19.78 3.95 -9.28
N GLY A 136 19.32 3.50 -8.11
CA GLY A 136 18.25 4.16 -7.35
C GLY A 136 18.63 5.55 -6.83
N LYS A 137 19.93 5.87 -6.74
CA LYS A 137 20.43 7.18 -6.28
C LYS A 137 20.52 8.23 -7.38
N LEU A 138 20.31 7.86 -8.65
CA LEU A 138 20.34 8.78 -9.79
C LEU A 138 19.18 9.77 -9.70
N ARG A 139 19.46 11.03 -9.34
CA ARG A 139 18.43 12.03 -8.98
C ARG A 139 17.65 12.59 -10.16
N SER A 140 18.13 12.37 -11.37
CA SER A 140 17.48 12.81 -12.62
C SER A 140 16.81 11.66 -13.38
N LEU A 141 16.84 10.44 -12.85
CA LEU A 141 16.34 9.24 -13.50
C LEU A 141 14.81 9.30 -13.64
N LYS A 142 14.33 9.28 -14.87
CA LYS A 142 12.91 9.31 -15.23
C LYS A 142 12.42 7.94 -15.71
N VAL A 143 13.26 7.20 -16.43
CA VAL A 143 12.90 5.91 -17.02
C VAL A 143 13.92 4.85 -16.62
N LEU A 144 13.43 3.76 -16.02
CA LEU A 144 14.21 2.55 -15.77
C LEU A 144 13.50 1.35 -16.38
N SER A 145 14.17 0.72 -17.35
CA SER A 145 13.70 -0.47 -18.06
C SER A 145 14.76 -1.56 -17.97
N LEU A 146 14.45 -2.60 -17.20
CA LEU A 146 15.24 -3.82 -17.04
C LEU A 146 14.43 -5.07 -17.43
N ARG A 147 13.38 -4.89 -18.24
CA ARG A 147 12.45 -5.93 -18.67
C ARG A 147 13.14 -7.07 -19.45
N TYR A 148 12.56 -8.27 -19.40
CA TYR A 148 13.06 -9.45 -20.11
C TYR A 148 14.52 -9.77 -19.77
N ASN A 149 14.86 -9.81 -18.49
CA ASN A 149 16.14 -10.31 -17.99
C ASN A 149 15.88 -11.47 -17.02
N PHE A 150 16.90 -11.93 -16.30
CA PHE A 150 16.83 -12.98 -15.29
C PHE A 150 17.14 -12.42 -13.88
N LEU A 151 16.86 -11.14 -13.66
CA LEU A 151 17.12 -10.48 -12.38
C LEU A 151 16.26 -11.10 -11.27
N ASN A 152 16.83 -11.24 -10.08
CA ASN A 152 16.16 -11.91 -8.96
C ASN A 152 16.31 -11.12 -7.65
N GLY A 153 15.95 -11.74 -6.53
CA GLY A 153 15.93 -11.06 -5.23
C GLY A 153 14.76 -10.08 -5.10
N SER A 154 14.83 -9.21 -4.08
CA SER A 154 13.81 -8.18 -3.83
C SER A 154 14.06 -6.92 -4.65
N LEU A 155 13.00 -6.15 -4.91
CA LEU A 155 13.08 -4.84 -5.53
C LEU A 155 13.72 -3.84 -4.54
N PRO A 156 14.89 -3.23 -4.86
CA PRO A 156 15.52 -2.25 -3.98
C PRO A 156 14.61 -1.05 -3.69
N TYR A 157 14.53 -0.68 -2.41
CA TYR A 157 13.72 0.45 -1.94
C TYR A 157 14.09 1.77 -2.65
N ASP A 158 15.39 2.03 -2.83
CA ASP A 158 15.90 3.27 -3.42
C ASP A 158 15.52 3.44 -4.89
N ILE A 159 15.24 2.35 -5.61
CA ILE A 159 14.73 2.41 -7.00
C ILE A 159 13.28 2.86 -7.01
N ILE A 160 12.41 2.18 -6.28
CA ILE A 160 10.98 2.47 -6.33
C ILE A 160 10.62 3.78 -5.63
N SER A 161 11.42 4.21 -4.64
CA SER A 161 11.26 5.47 -3.94
C SER A 161 11.96 6.65 -4.61
N ASN A 162 12.58 6.47 -5.78
CA ASN A 162 13.34 7.53 -6.46
C ASN A 162 12.42 8.69 -6.88
N PRO A 163 12.64 9.92 -6.40
CA PRO A 163 11.66 11.01 -6.51
C PRO A 163 11.42 11.50 -7.95
N SER A 164 12.36 11.27 -8.88
CA SER A 164 12.25 11.67 -10.27
C SER A 164 11.69 10.58 -11.18
N LEU A 165 11.63 9.33 -10.71
CA LEU A 165 11.27 8.17 -11.52
C LEU A 165 9.80 8.23 -11.93
N GLN A 166 9.56 8.11 -13.23
CA GLN A 166 8.23 8.18 -13.85
C GLN A 166 7.83 6.82 -14.42
N ASN A 167 8.76 6.09 -15.02
CA ASN A 167 8.47 4.84 -15.70
C ASN A 167 9.40 3.75 -15.19
N LEU A 168 8.83 2.70 -14.60
CA LEU A 168 9.54 1.54 -14.10
C LEU A 168 9.02 0.27 -14.78
N TYR A 169 9.89 -0.37 -15.56
CA TYR A 169 9.59 -1.59 -16.33
C TYR A 169 10.53 -2.72 -15.89
N LEU A 170 10.00 -3.64 -15.09
CA LEU A 170 10.72 -4.81 -14.55
C LEU A 170 10.09 -6.14 -14.97
N GLN A 171 9.16 -6.11 -15.92
CA GLN A 171 8.42 -7.30 -16.31
C GLN A 171 9.29 -8.39 -16.92
N HIS A 172 8.85 -9.64 -16.78
CA HIS A 172 9.59 -10.83 -17.24
C HIS A 172 11.00 -10.88 -16.63
N ASN A 173 11.04 -11.03 -15.31
CA ASN A 173 12.23 -11.29 -14.50
C ASN A 173 11.86 -12.32 -13.42
N ASN A 174 12.76 -12.54 -12.46
CA ASN A 174 12.61 -13.47 -11.34
C ASN A 174 12.58 -12.73 -9.99
N PHE A 175 12.09 -11.50 -9.94
CA PHE A 175 11.97 -10.75 -8.67
C PHE A 175 11.02 -11.44 -7.71
N SER A 176 11.32 -11.35 -6.41
CA SER A 176 10.57 -12.00 -5.34
C SER A 176 10.47 -11.11 -4.10
N GLY A 177 9.70 -11.55 -3.09
CA GLY A 177 9.43 -10.74 -1.90
C GLY A 177 8.39 -9.66 -2.14
N THR A 178 8.27 -8.73 -1.19
CA THR A 178 7.25 -7.68 -1.24
C THR A 178 7.72 -6.46 -2.03
N VAL A 179 6.77 -5.71 -2.59
CA VAL A 179 7.05 -4.39 -3.15
C VAL A 179 7.17 -3.39 -1.99
N PRO A 180 8.25 -2.58 -1.92
CA PRO A 180 8.41 -1.60 -0.85
C PRO A 180 7.25 -0.60 -0.78
N THR A 181 6.90 -0.17 0.43
CA THR A 181 5.69 0.65 0.68
C THR A 181 5.81 2.07 0.17
N ASN A 182 7.00 2.66 0.11
CA ASN A 182 7.14 4.07 -0.31
C ASN A 182 7.48 4.12 -1.80
N VAL A 183 6.44 4.23 -2.61
CA VAL A 183 6.58 4.40 -4.06
C VAL A 183 6.70 5.87 -4.39
N SER A 184 7.54 6.18 -5.37
CA SER A 184 7.74 7.55 -5.83
C SER A 184 6.43 8.19 -6.32
N PRO A 185 6.08 9.41 -5.86
CA PRO A 185 4.88 10.11 -6.29
C PRO A 185 4.93 10.54 -7.77
N SER A 186 6.11 10.46 -8.39
CA SER A 186 6.31 10.81 -9.81
C SER A 186 5.92 9.70 -10.79
N ILE A 187 5.68 8.48 -10.30
CA ILE A 187 5.40 7.33 -11.16
C ILE A 187 4.14 7.55 -11.99
N MET A 188 4.29 7.35 -13.29
CA MET A 188 3.24 7.35 -14.31
C MET A 188 2.97 5.96 -14.85
N ALA A 189 4.00 5.11 -14.97
CA ALA A 189 3.88 3.77 -15.49
C ALA A 189 4.69 2.79 -14.65
N LEU A 190 4.02 1.78 -14.12
CA LEU A 190 4.62 0.71 -13.32
C LEU A 190 4.25 -0.64 -13.91
N ASP A 191 5.24 -1.38 -14.41
CA ASP A 191 5.07 -2.74 -14.91
C ASP A 191 6.00 -3.69 -14.15
N LEU A 192 5.39 -4.47 -13.25
CA LEU A 192 6.04 -5.51 -12.45
C LEU A 192 5.56 -6.91 -12.85
N SER A 193 4.85 -7.02 -13.97
CA SER A 193 4.20 -8.27 -14.39
C SER A 193 5.20 -9.40 -14.68
N ASN A 194 4.75 -10.66 -14.61
CA ASN A 194 5.59 -11.84 -14.86
C ASN A 194 6.85 -11.84 -13.99
N ASN A 195 6.63 -11.87 -12.67
CA ASN A 195 7.65 -12.00 -11.64
C ASN A 195 7.11 -12.96 -10.55
N SER A 196 7.76 -12.99 -9.39
CA SER A 196 7.32 -13.75 -8.22
C SER A 196 7.10 -12.85 -6.98
N PHE A 197 6.61 -11.62 -7.18
CA PHE A 197 6.30 -10.71 -6.07
C PHE A 197 5.17 -11.28 -5.19
N THR A 198 5.30 -11.11 -3.88
CA THR A 198 4.37 -11.60 -2.85
C THR A 198 3.89 -10.46 -1.95
N GLY A 199 3.00 -10.77 -1.00
CA GLY A 199 2.42 -9.78 -0.07
C GLY A 199 1.36 -8.91 -0.75
N ASN A 200 0.96 -7.84 -0.07
CA ASN A 200 -0.12 -6.97 -0.54
C ASN A 200 0.38 -5.98 -1.59
N ILE A 201 -0.54 -5.52 -2.45
CA ILE A 201 -0.30 -4.33 -3.28
C ILE A 201 -0.11 -3.14 -2.34
N PRO A 202 1.01 -2.38 -2.42
CA PRO A 202 1.26 -1.26 -1.51
C PRO A 202 0.14 -0.20 -1.56
N GLU A 203 -0.37 0.16 -0.39
CA GLU A 203 -1.45 1.15 -0.25
C GLU A 203 -1.10 2.51 -0.85
N THR A 204 0.17 2.91 -0.84
CA THR A 204 0.65 4.18 -1.42
C THR A 204 0.45 4.29 -2.93
N LEU A 205 0.30 3.16 -3.64
CA LEU A 205 0.01 3.17 -5.07
C LEU A 205 -1.34 3.83 -5.38
N LYS A 206 -2.28 3.81 -4.44
CA LYS A 206 -3.62 4.40 -4.62
C LYS A 206 -3.62 5.93 -4.67
N ASP A 207 -2.55 6.56 -4.16
CA ASP A 207 -2.40 8.02 -4.07
C ASP A 207 -1.56 8.61 -5.22
N LEU A 208 -1.13 7.77 -6.18
CA LEU A 208 -0.34 8.21 -7.32
C LEU A 208 -1.22 8.88 -8.39
N THR A 209 -1.48 10.17 -8.22
CA THR A 209 -2.35 10.98 -9.11
C THR A 209 -1.87 11.07 -10.57
N ARG A 210 -0.59 10.77 -10.83
CA ARG A 210 0.01 10.76 -12.18
C ARG A 210 -0.01 9.38 -12.84
N LEU A 211 -0.42 8.33 -12.12
CA LEU A 211 -0.40 6.96 -12.61
C LEU A 211 -1.37 6.78 -13.78
N THR A 212 -0.86 6.27 -14.89
CA THR A 212 -1.58 6.00 -16.14
C THR A 212 -1.64 4.50 -16.44
N THR A 213 -0.59 3.77 -16.06
CA THR A 213 -0.43 2.34 -16.33
C THR A 213 0.05 1.61 -15.08
N LEU A 214 -0.68 0.56 -14.68
CA LEU A 214 -0.31 -0.35 -13.61
C LEU A 214 -0.50 -1.80 -14.08
N LYS A 215 0.60 -2.55 -14.19
CA LYS A 215 0.62 -3.95 -14.61
C LYS A 215 1.32 -4.81 -13.58
N LEU A 216 0.56 -5.67 -12.93
CA LEU A 216 1.00 -6.55 -11.85
C LEU A 216 0.69 -8.03 -12.14
N GLN A 217 0.15 -8.34 -13.33
CA GLN A 217 -0.31 -9.69 -13.66
C GLN A 217 0.80 -10.74 -13.61
N PHE A 218 0.43 -12.01 -13.38
CA PHE A 218 1.38 -13.13 -13.23
C PHE A 218 2.40 -12.86 -12.12
N ASN A 219 1.91 -12.72 -10.90
CA ASN A 219 2.68 -12.64 -9.66
C ASN A 219 1.93 -13.43 -8.56
N TYR A 220 2.33 -13.27 -7.30
CA TYR A 220 1.69 -13.89 -6.15
C TYR A 220 1.18 -12.84 -5.14
N PHE A 221 0.70 -11.69 -5.62
CA PHE A 221 0.12 -10.66 -4.76
C PHE A 221 -1.10 -11.20 -4.02
N LEU A 222 -1.22 -10.84 -2.74
CA LEU A 222 -2.23 -11.30 -1.78
C LEU A 222 -3.10 -10.13 -1.31
N GLY A 223 -4.21 -10.48 -0.66
CA GLY A 223 -5.07 -9.50 0.02
C GLY A 223 -6.00 -8.73 -0.93
N PRO A 224 -6.68 -7.71 -0.39
CA PRO A 224 -7.61 -6.89 -1.16
C PRO A 224 -6.88 -5.97 -2.13
N VAL A 225 -7.58 -5.58 -3.21
CA VAL A 225 -7.11 -4.56 -4.13
C VAL A 225 -7.35 -3.18 -3.51
N PRO A 226 -6.33 -2.31 -3.37
CA PRO A 226 -6.52 -0.93 -2.91
C PRO A 226 -7.47 -0.14 -3.80
N ASP A 227 -8.20 0.82 -3.23
CA ASP A 227 -9.11 1.66 -4.01
C ASP A 227 -8.36 2.86 -4.64
N PHE A 228 -8.13 2.80 -5.95
CA PHE A 228 -7.37 3.79 -6.72
C PHE A 228 -8.20 5.04 -7.10
N ILE A 229 -9.04 5.51 -6.17
CA ILE A 229 -9.94 6.65 -6.39
C ILE A 229 -9.18 7.94 -6.77
N HIS A 230 -7.96 8.13 -6.27
CA HIS A 230 -7.13 9.30 -6.57
C HIS A 230 -6.34 9.17 -7.89
N CYS A 231 -6.25 7.98 -8.49
CA CYS A 231 -5.55 7.74 -9.75
C CYS A 231 -6.45 8.03 -10.96
N THR A 232 -6.89 9.27 -11.09
CA THR A 232 -7.87 9.70 -12.11
C THR A 232 -7.39 9.51 -13.55
N LYS A 233 -6.06 9.47 -13.78
CA LYS A 233 -5.43 9.26 -15.10
C LYS A 233 -5.21 7.78 -15.46
N LEU A 234 -5.53 6.85 -14.55
CA LEU A 234 -5.31 5.42 -14.76
C LEU A 234 -6.26 4.90 -15.85
N HIS A 235 -5.68 4.45 -16.96
CA HIS A 235 -6.41 3.91 -18.11
C HIS A 235 -5.93 2.53 -18.55
N ALA A 236 -4.78 2.05 -18.04
CA ALA A 236 -4.28 0.71 -18.30
C ALA A 236 -4.01 -0.01 -16.97
N LEU A 237 -4.82 -1.00 -16.64
CA LEU A 237 -4.69 -1.82 -15.45
C LEU A 237 -4.69 -3.30 -15.81
N ASN A 238 -3.78 -4.07 -15.23
CA ASN A 238 -3.88 -5.52 -15.24
C ASN A 238 -3.34 -6.13 -13.94
N LEU A 239 -4.23 -6.80 -13.20
CA LEU A 239 -4.00 -7.48 -11.93
C LEU A 239 -4.25 -8.99 -12.01
N SER A 240 -4.50 -9.52 -13.21
CA SER A 240 -4.86 -10.92 -13.43
C SER A 240 -3.77 -11.89 -12.96
N HIS A 241 -4.14 -13.16 -12.73
CA HIS A 241 -3.20 -14.23 -12.37
C HIS A 241 -2.34 -13.87 -11.15
N ASN A 242 -3.02 -13.58 -10.04
CA ASN A 242 -2.45 -13.34 -8.71
C ASN A 242 -3.26 -14.13 -7.66
N LYS A 243 -3.06 -13.85 -6.38
CA LYS A 243 -3.82 -14.42 -5.25
C LYS A 243 -4.62 -13.35 -4.51
N LEU A 244 -5.10 -12.34 -5.25
CA LEU A 244 -5.90 -11.24 -4.70
C LEU A 244 -7.29 -11.76 -4.29
N ASN A 245 -7.88 -11.11 -3.29
CA ASN A 245 -9.15 -11.53 -2.72
C ASN A 245 -10.09 -10.36 -2.40
N GLY A 246 -11.35 -10.69 -2.13
CA GLY A 246 -12.36 -9.70 -1.74
C GLY A 246 -12.99 -8.97 -2.94
N PRO A 247 -13.76 -7.90 -2.67
CA PRO A 247 -14.46 -7.17 -3.70
C PRO A 247 -13.51 -6.27 -4.52
N ILE A 248 -13.77 -6.17 -5.83
CA ILE A 248 -13.13 -5.17 -6.72
C ILE A 248 -13.66 -3.77 -6.34
N PRO A 249 -12.77 -2.81 -6.00
CA PRO A 249 -13.16 -1.43 -5.70
C PRO A 249 -13.90 -0.76 -6.85
N PHE A 250 -14.86 0.11 -6.52
CA PHE A 250 -15.72 0.77 -7.51
C PHE A 250 -14.93 1.55 -8.57
N SER A 251 -13.84 2.22 -8.16
CA SER A 251 -12.97 3.00 -9.06
C SER A 251 -12.34 2.17 -10.18
N LEU A 252 -12.23 0.85 -9.99
CA LEU A 252 -11.60 -0.08 -10.92
C LEU A 252 -12.60 -0.85 -11.80
N GLN A 253 -13.91 -0.71 -11.57
CA GLN A 253 -14.92 -1.47 -12.31
C GLN A 253 -15.05 -1.04 -13.78
N LYS A 254 -14.42 0.08 -14.17
CA LYS A 254 -14.28 0.53 -15.56
C LYS A 254 -13.34 -0.34 -16.41
N PHE A 255 -12.48 -1.15 -15.78
CA PHE A 255 -11.56 -2.04 -16.49
C PHE A 255 -12.25 -3.34 -16.89
N GLN A 256 -11.71 -4.02 -17.91
CA GLN A 256 -12.27 -5.28 -18.40
C GLN A 256 -12.11 -6.40 -17.37
N ASP A 257 -12.97 -7.42 -17.44
CA ASP A 257 -12.88 -8.64 -16.62
C ASP A 257 -11.51 -9.34 -16.74
N SER A 258 -10.91 -9.32 -17.93
CA SER A 258 -9.57 -9.82 -18.21
C SER A 258 -8.47 -9.18 -17.36
N SER A 259 -8.66 -7.94 -16.88
CA SER A 259 -7.73 -7.29 -15.95
C SER A 259 -7.72 -7.91 -14.56
N PHE A 260 -8.70 -8.75 -14.20
CA PHE A 260 -8.88 -9.29 -12.85
C PHE A 260 -8.93 -10.82 -12.81
N SER A 261 -9.00 -11.48 -13.96
CA SER A 261 -9.11 -12.94 -14.10
C SER A 261 -7.96 -13.70 -13.41
N GLY A 262 -8.16 -14.98 -13.10
CA GLY A 262 -7.11 -15.80 -12.48
C GLY A 262 -6.80 -15.45 -11.01
N ASN A 263 -7.63 -14.64 -10.35
CA ASN A 263 -7.62 -14.44 -8.89
C ASN A 263 -8.82 -15.19 -8.27
N GLU A 264 -8.58 -16.33 -7.62
CA GLU A 264 -9.63 -17.28 -7.21
C GLU A 264 -10.70 -16.66 -6.26
N HIS A 265 -10.30 -15.75 -5.38
CA HIS A 265 -11.16 -15.18 -4.35
C HIS A 265 -11.52 -13.71 -4.59
N LEU A 266 -11.16 -13.16 -5.76
CA LEU A 266 -11.51 -11.81 -6.16
C LEU A 266 -12.91 -11.82 -6.81
N CYS A 267 -13.76 -10.86 -6.45
CA CYS A 267 -15.16 -10.86 -6.85
C CYS A 267 -15.74 -9.45 -6.98
N GLY A 268 -16.97 -9.34 -7.48
CA GLY A 268 -17.64 -8.08 -7.78
C GLY A 268 -17.41 -7.65 -9.24
N PRO A 269 -18.22 -6.73 -9.79
CA PRO A 269 -18.08 -6.26 -11.17
C PRO A 269 -16.64 -5.77 -11.44
N PRO A 270 -16.08 -6.03 -12.64
CA PRO A 270 -16.67 -6.70 -13.81
C PRO A 270 -16.75 -8.23 -13.71
N LEU A 271 -16.23 -8.84 -12.64
CA LEU A 271 -16.35 -10.29 -12.41
C LEU A 271 -17.73 -10.67 -11.84
N ASN A 272 -17.88 -11.94 -11.49
CA ASN A 272 -19.04 -12.46 -10.79
C ASN A 272 -19.23 -11.78 -9.43
N ARG A 273 -20.49 -11.61 -9.01
CA ARG A 273 -20.83 -11.02 -7.71
C ARG A 273 -20.15 -11.79 -6.57
N CYS A 274 -19.73 -11.04 -5.55
CA CYS A 274 -19.15 -11.65 -4.36
C CYS A 274 -20.14 -12.61 -3.69
N PRO A 275 -19.65 -13.77 -3.18
CA PRO A 275 -20.49 -14.63 -2.38
C PRO A 275 -20.99 -13.82 -1.20
N THR A 276 -22.32 -13.68 -1.10
CA THR A 276 -22.92 -13.14 0.12
C THR A 276 -22.50 -14.06 1.25
N SER A 277 -21.81 -13.54 2.26
CA SER A 277 -21.62 -14.31 3.48
C SER A 277 -23.00 -14.81 3.90
N ARG A 278 -23.17 -16.13 3.96
CA ARG A 278 -24.38 -16.69 4.56
C ARG A 278 -24.35 -16.20 6.01
N LYS A 279 -25.06 -15.11 6.31
CA LYS A 279 -25.42 -14.79 7.69
C LYS A 279 -26.02 -16.07 8.23
N LEU A 280 -25.44 -16.64 9.29
CA LEU A 280 -26.04 -17.77 9.97
C LEU A 280 -27.48 -17.39 10.25
N THR A 281 -28.43 -18.13 9.70
CA THR A 281 -29.84 -17.86 9.95
C THR A 281 -30.07 -17.97 11.45
N ASN A 282 -31.02 -17.19 11.99
CA ASN A 282 -31.37 -17.28 13.41
C ASN A 282 -31.68 -18.74 13.84
N SER A 283 -32.19 -19.56 12.91
CA SER A 283 -32.39 -21.00 13.10
C SER A 283 -31.10 -21.81 13.22
N ALA A 284 -30.04 -21.48 12.48
CA ALA A 284 -28.74 -22.13 12.59
C ALA A 284 -28.02 -21.76 13.90
N ILE A 285 -28.14 -20.50 14.34
CA ILE A 285 -27.62 -20.05 15.64
C ILE A 285 -28.35 -20.79 16.77
N LEU A 286 -29.69 -20.88 16.68
CA LEU A 286 -30.50 -21.61 17.66
C LEU A 286 -30.14 -23.10 17.72
N ALA A 287 -29.91 -23.75 16.57
CA ALA A 287 -29.51 -25.15 16.51
C ALA A 287 -28.13 -25.40 17.17
N ILE A 288 -27.15 -24.51 16.93
CA ILE A 288 -25.83 -24.59 17.57
C ILE A 288 -25.94 -24.38 19.08
N ALA A 289 -26.76 -23.41 19.51
CA ALA A 289 -26.99 -23.15 20.94
C ALA A 289 -27.61 -24.36 21.64
N ILE A 290 -28.67 -24.95 21.06
CA ILE A 290 -29.32 -26.17 21.59
C ILE A 290 -28.33 -27.33 21.63
N GLY A 291 -27.55 -27.55 20.55
CA GLY A 291 -26.54 -28.60 20.49
C GLY A 291 -25.47 -28.45 21.58
N SER A 292 -24.98 -27.22 21.79
CA SER A 292 -23.99 -26.93 22.83
C SER A 292 -24.54 -27.14 24.25
N PHE A 293 -25.79 -26.75 24.50
CA PHE A 293 -26.46 -26.97 25.78
C PHE A 293 -26.65 -28.46 26.08
N LEU A 294 -27.11 -29.24 25.09
CA LEU A 294 -27.27 -30.69 25.23
C LEU A 294 -25.93 -31.38 25.50
N LEU A 295 -24.86 -30.96 24.83
CA LEU A 295 -23.52 -31.51 25.06
C LEU A 295 -23.03 -31.23 26.49
N ILE A 296 -23.20 -29.99 26.98
CA ILE A 296 -22.83 -29.61 28.36
C ILE A 296 -23.65 -30.41 29.38
N ALA A 297 -24.96 -30.57 29.15
CA ALA A 297 -25.82 -31.37 30.03
C ALA A 297 -25.36 -32.84 30.08
N ILE A 298 -25.01 -33.43 28.94
CA ILE A 298 -24.47 -34.81 28.88
C ILE A 298 -23.16 -34.91 29.66
N LEU A 299 -22.24 -33.95 29.47
CA LEU A 299 -20.96 -33.94 30.17
C LEU A 299 -21.13 -33.77 31.69
N LEU A 300 -22.05 -32.92 32.14
CA LEU A 300 -22.41 -32.77 33.55
C LEU A 300 -23.00 -34.05 34.12
N CYS A 301 -23.93 -34.70 33.42
CA CYS A 301 -24.47 -36.00 33.83
C CYS A 301 -23.38 -37.07 33.93
N CYS A 302 -22.45 -37.12 32.98
CA CYS A 302 -21.30 -38.03 33.04
C CYS A 302 -20.38 -37.72 34.23
N PHE A 303 -20.16 -36.45 34.55
CA PHE A 303 -19.36 -36.02 35.69
C PHE A 303 -20.02 -36.37 37.04
N LEU A 304 -21.32 -36.10 37.18
CA LEU A 304 -22.09 -36.44 38.37
C LEU A 304 -22.14 -37.97 38.58
N LYS A 305 -22.38 -38.74 37.51
CA LYS A 305 -22.35 -40.21 37.57
C LYS A 305 -20.96 -40.78 37.89
N LYS A 306 -19.89 -40.05 37.56
CA LYS A 306 -18.51 -40.40 37.95
C LYS A 306 -18.25 -40.11 39.44
N ASN A 307 -18.92 -39.10 40.00
CA ASN A 307 -18.84 -38.71 41.41
C ASN A 307 -19.84 -39.45 42.33
N ASP A 308 -20.84 -40.16 41.80
CA ASP A 308 -21.69 -41.10 42.57
C ASP A 308 -20.93 -42.35 43.10
N ARG A 309 -19.59 -42.37 42.99
CA ARG A 309 -18.74 -43.25 43.82
C ARG A 309 -18.32 -42.61 45.15
N VAL A 310 -18.91 -41.49 45.53
CA VAL A 310 -18.68 -40.83 46.81
C VAL A 310 -20.03 -40.64 47.50
N GLU A 311 -20.36 -41.55 48.42
CA GLU A 311 -21.41 -41.32 49.41
C GLU A 311 -21.00 -40.13 50.27
N ILE A 312 -21.70 -39.00 50.14
CA ILE A 312 -21.60 -37.89 51.08
C ILE A 312 -22.89 -37.93 51.92
N PRO A 313 -22.80 -38.16 53.24
CA PRO A 313 -23.98 -38.17 54.10
C PRO A 313 -24.55 -36.75 54.22
N LEU A 314 -25.83 -36.62 53.92
CA LEU A 314 -26.64 -35.42 54.13
C LEU A 314 -26.71 -35.10 55.64
N ILE A 315 -26.01 -34.06 56.08
CA ILE A 315 -26.34 -33.36 57.32
C ILE A 315 -27.11 -32.10 56.92
N VAL A 316 -28.43 -32.15 57.13
CA VAL A 316 -29.32 -30.99 57.03
C VAL A 316 -29.31 -30.28 58.39
N GLU A 317 -28.56 -29.20 58.51
CA GLU A 317 -28.85 -28.17 59.50
C GLU A 317 -29.40 -26.93 58.78
N GLY A 318 -30.63 -26.56 59.15
CA GLY A 318 -31.41 -25.54 58.48
C GLY A 318 -30.98 -24.13 58.84
N ASN A 319 -31.29 -23.19 57.94
CA ASN A 319 -31.61 -21.83 58.34
C ASN A 319 -32.69 -21.21 57.45
N LYS A 320 -33.65 -20.55 58.09
CA LYS A 320 -34.94 -20.09 57.55
C LYS A 320 -34.85 -18.72 56.87
N GLU A 321 -34.07 -18.57 55.80
CA GLU A 321 -34.06 -17.31 55.02
C GLU A 321 -34.08 -17.48 53.50
N THR A 322 -34.38 -18.67 52.97
CA THR A 322 -34.45 -18.92 51.51
C THR A 322 -35.82 -19.36 51.02
N GLN A 323 -36.89 -19.16 51.79
CA GLN A 323 -38.27 -19.51 51.36
C GLN A 323 -38.93 -18.46 50.45
N GLY A 324 -38.32 -17.30 50.21
CA GLY A 324 -38.85 -16.27 49.30
C GLY A 324 -38.45 -16.42 47.82
N LEU A 325 -37.40 -17.18 47.52
CA LEU A 325 -36.86 -17.33 46.15
C LEU A 325 -37.30 -18.61 45.43
N VAL A 326 -37.90 -19.57 46.16
CA VAL A 326 -38.30 -20.87 45.60
C VAL A 326 -39.64 -20.80 44.84
N SER A 327 -40.53 -19.86 45.16
CA SER A 327 -41.84 -19.76 44.50
C SER A 327 -41.83 -19.14 43.10
N ALA A 328 -40.76 -18.44 42.71
CA ALA A 328 -40.62 -17.86 41.38
C ALA A 328 -40.02 -18.85 40.35
N VAL A 329 -39.36 -19.91 40.82
CA VAL A 329 -38.69 -20.91 39.96
C VAL A 329 -39.63 -22.07 39.61
N ASP A 330 -40.64 -22.35 40.44
CA ASP A 330 -41.55 -23.51 40.26
C ASP A 330 -42.50 -23.40 39.05
N ASN A 331 -42.71 -22.20 38.50
CA ASN A 331 -43.63 -22.05 37.37
C ASN A 331 -42.99 -22.38 36.00
N HIS A 332 -41.65 -22.41 35.90
CA HIS A 332 -40.95 -22.78 34.68
C HIS A 332 -40.47 -24.24 34.65
N VAL A 333 -40.38 -24.91 35.79
CA VAL A 333 -39.96 -26.33 35.88
C VAL A 333 -41.09 -27.29 35.49
N SER A 334 -42.35 -26.91 35.68
CA SER A 334 -43.52 -27.77 35.34
C SER A 334 -43.68 -28.06 33.83
N GLN A 335 -43.11 -27.22 32.95
CA GLN A 335 -43.11 -27.45 31.50
C GLN A 335 -41.99 -28.39 31.03
N LEU A 336 -40.93 -28.55 31.83
CA LEU A 336 -39.76 -29.38 31.52
C LEU A 336 -39.96 -30.86 31.89
N VAL A 337 -40.80 -31.14 32.90
CA VAL A 337 -41.08 -32.51 33.37
C VAL A 337 -41.82 -33.35 32.31
N ILE A 338 -42.65 -32.74 31.45
CA ILE A 338 -43.42 -33.46 30.42
C ILE A 338 -42.51 -33.99 29.29
N VAL A 339 -41.39 -33.32 29.01
CA VAL A 339 -40.45 -33.74 27.95
C VAL A 339 -39.58 -34.92 28.42
N VAL A 340 -39.23 -34.95 29.71
CA VAL A 340 -38.41 -36.02 30.30
C VAL A 340 -39.18 -37.34 30.41
N SER A 341 -40.50 -37.29 30.63
CA SER A 341 -41.34 -38.50 30.69
C SER A 341 -41.49 -39.22 29.35
N SER A 342 -41.22 -38.57 28.21
CA SER A 342 -41.29 -39.19 26.88
C SER A 342 -39.99 -39.88 26.45
N LEU A 343 -38.86 -39.61 27.11
CA LEU A 343 -37.57 -40.24 26.83
C LEU A 343 -37.36 -41.58 27.58
N HIS A 344 -38.26 -41.94 28.48
CA HIS A 344 -38.16 -43.16 29.29
C HIS A 344 -38.50 -44.46 28.53
N TYR A 345 -39.06 -44.38 27.32
CA TYR A 345 -39.57 -45.56 26.58
C TYR A 345 -38.54 -46.30 25.71
N LYS A 346 -37.25 -45.92 25.72
CA LYS A 346 -36.23 -46.48 24.78
C LYS A 346 -35.02 -47.18 25.41
N CYS A 347 -34.92 -47.27 26.73
CA CYS A 347 -33.82 -47.97 27.39
C CYS A 347 -34.34 -49.22 28.11
N ASN A 348 -34.33 -50.34 27.39
CA ASN A 348 -34.75 -51.67 27.82
C ASN A 348 -33.88 -52.17 29.01
N ILE A 349 -34.39 -52.06 30.25
CA ILE A 349 -33.73 -52.53 31.49
C ILE A 349 -34.64 -53.58 32.17
N PRO A 350 -34.09 -54.67 32.78
CA PRO A 350 -34.83 -55.82 33.29
C PRO A 350 -35.80 -55.52 34.44
N LYS A 351 -36.73 -56.46 34.65
CA LYS A 351 -38.05 -56.29 35.29
C LYS A 351 -38.04 -56.80 36.73
N ASP A 352 -37.12 -56.30 37.54
CA ASP A 352 -36.97 -56.78 38.91
C ASP A 352 -36.39 -55.66 39.78
N ARG A 353 -37.27 -54.71 40.10
CA ARG A 353 -37.33 -53.87 41.32
C ARG A 353 -38.39 -52.78 41.08
N LEU A 354 -39.64 -53.22 41.09
CA LEU A 354 -40.81 -52.36 41.00
C LEU A 354 -41.74 -52.66 42.18
N ASP A 355 -41.22 -52.59 43.40
CA ASP A 355 -42.01 -52.60 44.65
C ASP A 355 -41.11 -51.90 45.68
N ASP A 356 -41.31 -50.59 45.89
CA ASP A 356 -40.92 -49.83 47.11
C ASP A 356 -41.13 -48.30 47.01
N PHE A 357 -41.68 -47.77 45.90
CA PHE A 357 -42.01 -46.33 45.79
C PHE A 357 -43.50 -46.04 45.65
N ILE A 358 -44.33 -46.83 46.33
CA ILE A 358 -45.68 -46.42 46.73
C ILE A 358 -45.76 -46.63 48.24
N ILE A 359 -46.28 -45.62 48.94
CA ILE A 359 -46.55 -45.53 50.40
C ILE A 359 -45.47 -44.78 51.21
N SER A 360 -45.53 -43.44 51.22
CA SER A 360 -45.90 -42.69 52.44
C SER A 360 -45.83 -41.16 52.23
N SER A 361 -46.94 -40.56 51.82
CA SER A 361 -47.34 -39.23 52.29
C SER A 361 -48.84 -39.02 52.09
N SER A 362 -49.63 -39.95 52.64
CA SER A 362 -50.96 -39.63 53.15
C SER A 362 -50.89 -39.61 54.67
N HIS A 363 -50.83 -38.42 55.28
CA HIS A 363 -51.73 -38.02 56.36
C HIS A 363 -51.46 -36.59 56.83
N PHE A 364 -52.16 -35.64 56.20
CA PHE A 364 -52.93 -34.66 56.95
C PHE A 364 -54.40 -35.13 56.90
N SER A 365 -55.05 -35.20 58.06
CA SER A 365 -56.32 -35.88 58.29
C SER A 365 -57.56 -35.02 57.94
N ARG A 366 -58.45 -35.59 57.09
CA ARG A 366 -59.94 -35.79 57.12
C ARG A 366 -60.85 -35.02 58.14
N PRO A 367 -62.23 -35.05 58.04
CA PRO A 367 -63.18 -35.40 56.93
C PRO A 367 -64.47 -34.52 56.85
N PHE A 368 -65.35 -34.81 55.85
CA PHE A 368 -66.84 -34.78 55.76
C PHE A 368 -67.20 -34.49 54.28
N THR A 369 -68.05 -35.19 53.51
CA THR A 369 -68.97 -36.33 53.67
C THR A 369 -69.30 -36.87 52.27
N THR A 370 -69.61 -38.16 52.17
CA THR A 370 -70.21 -38.83 51.01
C THR A 370 -71.70 -38.53 50.87
N THR A 371 -72.17 -38.23 49.64
CA THR A 371 -73.49 -38.69 49.17
C THR A 371 -73.52 -38.87 47.63
N THR A 372 -73.58 -40.14 47.23
CA THR A 372 -74.26 -40.79 46.08
C THR A 372 -74.69 -40.05 44.81
N VAL A 373 -74.32 -40.68 43.67
CA VAL A 373 -75.15 -41.10 42.51
C VAL A 373 -75.88 -40.03 41.70
N SER A 374 -75.53 -39.89 40.40
CA SER A 374 -76.44 -40.24 39.28
C SER A 374 -75.83 -39.96 37.90
N ILE A 375 -75.98 -40.95 37.03
CA ILE A 375 -75.78 -40.91 35.58
C ILE A 375 -76.81 -39.97 34.93
N LYS A 376 -76.40 -39.14 33.97
CA LYS A 376 -77.22 -38.88 32.77
C LYS A 376 -76.38 -38.44 31.57
N ARG A 377 -76.38 -39.31 30.54
CA ARG A 377 -76.09 -39.02 29.14
C ARG A 377 -76.96 -37.88 28.61
N LEU A 378 -76.43 -37.08 27.68
CA LEU A 378 -77.12 -36.51 26.50
C LEU A 378 -76.02 -36.04 25.51
N ARG A 379 -75.64 -36.84 24.50
CA ARG A 379 -76.12 -36.91 23.11
C ARG A 379 -75.83 -35.65 22.25
N LYS A 380 -74.92 -35.86 21.26
CA LYS A 380 -74.90 -35.43 19.83
C LYS A 380 -75.30 -33.96 19.52
N SER A 381 -74.58 -33.20 18.71
CA SER A 381 -74.47 -33.38 17.25
C SER A 381 -73.78 -32.15 16.63
N ASN A 382 -73.12 -32.36 15.48
CA ASN A 382 -73.07 -31.51 14.27
C ASN A 382 -72.64 -30.02 14.40
N GLN A 383 -71.92 -29.36 13.48
CA GLN A 383 -71.70 -29.59 12.06
C GLN A 383 -70.56 -28.66 11.57
N SER A 384 -69.99 -29.05 10.43
CA SER A 384 -69.11 -28.31 9.52
C SER A 384 -69.56 -26.88 9.17
N LYS A 385 -68.60 -25.95 8.95
CA LYS A 385 -68.44 -25.18 7.69
C LYS A 385 -67.24 -24.21 7.71
N ARG A 386 -66.37 -24.36 6.69
CA ARG A 386 -65.54 -23.30 6.09
C ARG A 386 -66.46 -22.21 5.50
N VAL A 387 -66.08 -20.92 5.56
CA VAL A 387 -65.87 -19.97 4.43
C VAL A 387 -65.15 -18.72 4.98
N SER A 388 -64.08 -18.29 4.30
CA SER A 388 -63.40 -16.97 4.39
C SER A 388 -64.15 -15.89 3.57
N PRO A 389 -63.55 -14.77 3.15
CA PRO A 389 -63.06 -13.59 3.88
C PRO A 389 -63.89 -12.32 3.54
N LYS A 390 -63.75 -11.22 4.29
CA LYS A 390 -64.12 -9.88 3.81
C LYS A 390 -63.13 -8.80 4.26
N SER A 391 -62.70 -8.05 3.26
CA SER A 391 -61.96 -6.79 3.26
C SER A 391 -62.83 -5.63 3.73
N ASN A 392 -62.21 -4.56 4.28
CA ASN A 392 -62.28 -3.17 3.78
C ASN A 392 -61.78 -2.13 4.81
N GLY A 393 -61.16 -1.05 4.29
CA GLY A 393 -61.01 0.28 4.93
C GLY A 393 -59.62 0.53 5.54
N ILE A 394 -58.65 1.14 4.85
CA ILE A 394 -58.48 2.56 4.45
C ILE A 394 -58.27 3.53 5.64
N SER A 395 -56.98 3.77 5.93
CA SER A 395 -56.25 5.06 6.13
C SER A 395 -56.70 6.11 7.19
N PRO A 396 -55.89 7.16 7.46
CA PRO A 396 -54.53 7.18 8.03
C PRO A 396 -54.43 8.15 9.23
N ILE A 397 -53.39 8.04 10.08
CA ILE A 397 -53.06 9.12 11.04
C ILE A 397 -51.56 9.42 10.98
N SER A 398 -51.31 10.68 10.64
CA SER A 398 -50.10 11.48 10.77
C SER A 398 -49.64 11.64 12.22
N ASN A 399 -48.32 11.69 12.42
CA ASN A 399 -47.58 12.58 13.34
C ASN A 399 -46.12 12.10 13.26
N GLY A 400 -45.08 12.93 13.19
CA GLY A 400 -44.94 14.29 13.66
C GLY A 400 -43.51 14.36 14.20
N SER A 401 -42.73 15.26 13.60
CA SER A 401 -41.34 15.65 13.89
C SER A 401 -41.11 16.19 15.31
N ALA A 402 -39.89 16.02 15.82
CA ALA A 402 -39.07 16.92 16.67
C ALA A 402 -37.98 16.06 17.34
N ASN A 403 -36.71 16.41 17.47
CA ASN A 403 -35.92 17.63 17.25
C ASN A 403 -34.47 17.22 16.97
#